data_AF-A0A521U6Z1-F1
#
_entry.id   AF-A0A521U6Z1-F1
#
_cell.length_a   1.000
_cell.length_b   1.000
_cell.length_c   1.000
_cell.angle_alpha   90.00
_cell.angle_beta   90.00
_cell.angle_gamma   90.00
#
_symmetry.space_group_name_H-M   'P 1'
#
loop_
_entity.id
_entity.type
_entity.pdbx_description
1 polymer ?
#
loop_
_entity_poly.entity_id
_entity_poly.type
_entity_poly.pdbx_seq_one_letter_code
_entity_poly.pdbx_strand_id
1 'polypeptide(L)'
;MGKKDKADHLRRWSKAIALVCCLSLVVGLLGCTSGAGNPAAAGAPIPTQEPTKVPTKVPNTALIPPLTAMASPEEGIQEFLWGSSNVNRDLKLAKDAGFKWVKQMFQWNHIEEKGKGQFAWNEPDRLVGAA
;
A
#
# COMPACT_ATOMS: atom_id res chain seq x y z
N MET A 1 -19.55 30.20 52.34
CA MET A 1 -19.34 30.33 50.88
C MET A 1 -20.24 31.44 50.34
N GLY A 2 -19.66 32.58 49.99
CA GLY A 2 -20.40 33.80 49.68
C GLY A 2 -20.95 33.80 48.26
N LYS A 3 -22.08 34.50 48.05
CA LYS A 3 -22.71 34.71 46.73
C LYS A 3 -21.74 35.25 45.67
N LYS A 4 -20.70 35.96 46.12
CA LYS A 4 -19.62 36.54 45.31
C LYS A 4 -18.70 35.46 44.70
N ASP A 5 -18.36 34.43 45.47
CA ASP A 5 -17.49 33.32 45.03
C ASP A 5 -18.12 32.54 43.88
N LYS A 6 -19.45 32.40 43.89
CA LYS A 6 -20.22 31.72 42.83
C LYS A 6 -20.24 32.53 41.53
N ALA A 7 -20.36 33.85 41.62
CA ALA A 7 -20.34 34.75 40.46
C ALA A 7 -18.95 34.79 39.81
N ASP A 8 -17.88 34.77 40.61
CA ASP A 8 -16.51 34.73 40.12
C ASP A 8 -16.15 33.37 39.49
N HIS A 9 -16.67 32.27 40.05
CA HIS A 9 -16.53 30.94 39.45
C HIS A 9 -17.25 30.84 38.10
N LEU A 10 -18.47 31.37 38.00
CA LEU A 10 -19.24 31.42 36.74
C LEU A 10 -18.56 32.30 35.69
N ARG A 11 -18.01 33.46 36.09
CA ARG A 11 -17.30 34.37 35.17
C ARG A 11 -15.98 33.78 34.65
N ARG A 12 -15.31 32.95 35.45
CA ARG A 12 -14.11 32.21 35.04
C ARG A 12 -14.44 31.08 34.08
N TRP A 13 -15.55 30.37 34.31
CA TRP A 13 -16.03 29.31 33.42
C TRP A 13 -16.54 29.85 32.08
N SER A 14 -17.27 30.97 32.05
CA SER A 14 -17.70 31.60 30.80
C SER A 14 -16.51 32.06 29.93
N LYS A 15 -15.44 32.55 30.55
CA LYS A 15 -14.21 32.92 29.82
C LYS A 15 -13.45 31.70 29.29
N ALA A 16 -13.42 30.60 30.05
CA ALA A 16 -12.79 29.35 29.60
C ALA A 16 -13.56 28.72 28.43
N ILE A 17 -14.90 28.72 28.48
CA ILE A 17 -15.75 28.23 27.37
C ILE A 17 -15.58 29.11 26.13
N ALA A 18 -15.58 30.45 26.28
CA ALA A 18 -15.35 31.36 25.16
C ALA A 18 -13.96 31.18 24.52
N LEU A 19 -12.91 30.94 25.33
CA LEU A 19 -11.56 30.70 24.82
C LEU A 19 -11.45 29.37 24.05
N VAL A 20 -12.10 28.31 24.52
CA VAL A 20 -12.13 26.99 23.84
C VAL A 20 -12.94 27.04 22.55
N CYS A 21 -14.07 27.76 22.52
CA CYS A 21 -14.86 27.99 21.29
C CYS A 21 -14.08 28.84 20.26
N CYS A 22 -13.38 29.89 20.69
CA CYS A 22 -12.57 30.70 19.77
C CYS A 22 -11.36 29.91 19.22
N LEU A 23 -10.71 29.08 20.03
CA LEU A 23 -9.59 28.27 19.56
C LEU A 23 -10.03 27.18 18.56
N SER A 24 -11.25 26.66 18.72
CA SER A 24 -11.85 25.67 17.81
C SER A 24 -12.31 26.28 16.47
N LEU A 25 -12.73 27.55 16.46
CA LEU A 25 -13.11 28.28 15.24
C LEU A 25 -11.92 28.75 14.40
N VAL A 26 -10.74 28.96 15.01
CA VAL A 26 -9.52 29.37 14.28
C VAL A 26 -8.81 28.20 13.59
N VAL A 27 -8.93 26.97 14.08
CA VAL A 27 -8.34 25.77 13.44
C VAL A 27 -9.17 25.28 12.23
N GLY A 28 -10.47 25.62 12.15
CA GLY A 28 -11.35 25.23 11.05
C GLY A 28 -11.33 26.12 9.80
N LEU A 29 -10.71 27.31 9.86
CA LEU A 29 -10.68 28.30 8.76
C LEU A 29 -9.33 28.39 8.03
N LEU A 30 -8.38 27.50 8.33
CA LEU A 30 -7.06 27.42 7.68
C LEU A 30 -6.84 26.10 6.91
N GLY A 31 -7.92 25.47 6.43
CA GLY A 31 -7.89 24.15 5.77
C GLY A 31 -8.09 24.12 4.26
N CYS A 32 -8.31 25.27 3.60
CA CYS A 32 -8.51 25.32 2.14
C CYS A 32 -7.62 26.39 1.51
N THR A 33 -6.33 26.11 1.37
CA THR A 33 -5.53 26.74 0.32
C THR A 33 -5.16 25.65 -0.67
N SER A 34 -5.93 25.58 -1.76
CA SER A 34 -5.59 24.89 -2.99
C SER A 34 -4.11 25.13 -3.33
N GLY A 35 -3.42 24.05 -3.67
CA GLY A 35 -1.99 24.02 -3.91
C GLY A 35 -1.49 25.21 -4.73
N ALA A 36 -0.56 25.95 -4.14
CA ALA A 36 0.32 26.83 -4.88
C ALA A 36 1.06 25.96 -5.91
N GLY A 37 0.84 26.24 -7.19
CA GLY A 37 1.62 25.68 -8.28
C GLY A 37 3.10 25.93 -7.98
N ASN A 38 3.87 24.85 -7.90
CA ASN A 38 5.31 24.93 -7.82
C ASN A 38 5.78 25.62 -9.11
N PRO A 39 6.55 26.73 -9.07
CA PRO A 39 7.20 27.22 -10.27
C PRO A 39 8.17 26.11 -10.70
N ALA A 40 7.90 25.51 -11.85
CA ALA A 40 8.86 24.66 -12.54
C ALA A 40 10.09 25.51 -12.80
N ALA A 41 11.09 25.39 -11.94
CA ALA A 41 12.43 25.85 -12.24
C ALA A 41 12.86 25.10 -13.49
N ALA A 42 12.92 25.81 -14.61
CA ALA A 42 13.46 25.32 -15.86
C ALA A 42 14.93 24.96 -15.64
N GLY A 43 15.18 23.68 -15.34
CA GLY A 43 16.50 23.10 -15.39
C GLY A 43 16.98 23.12 -16.84
N ALA A 44 18.19 23.63 -17.06
CA ALA A 44 18.89 23.58 -18.33
C ALA A 44 18.90 22.14 -18.91
N PRO A 45 18.97 21.96 -20.23
CA PRO A 45 18.96 20.63 -20.85
C PRO A 45 20.14 19.80 -20.32
N ILE A 46 19.83 18.72 -19.60
CA ILE A 46 20.80 17.69 -19.25
C ILE A 46 21.23 17.06 -20.59
N PRO A 47 22.54 16.93 -20.89
CA PRO A 47 22.99 16.23 -22.07
C PRO A 47 22.48 14.79 -22.04
N THR A 48 21.72 14.41 -23.06
CA THR A 48 21.26 13.04 -23.32
C THR A 48 22.48 12.13 -23.39
N GLN A 49 22.73 11.36 -22.32
CA GLN A 49 23.64 10.23 -22.40
C GLN A 49 22.94 9.13 -23.19
N GLU A 50 23.53 8.76 -24.33
CA GLU A 50 23.08 7.62 -25.11
C GLU A 50 23.20 6.34 -24.25
N PRO A 51 22.14 5.53 -24.11
CA PRO A 51 22.20 4.32 -23.31
C PRO A 51 23.30 3.40 -23.83
N THR A 52 24.32 3.15 -23.02
CA THR A 52 25.27 2.06 -23.30
C THR A 52 24.48 0.76 -23.29
N LYS A 53 24.37 0.10 -24.46
CA LYS A 53 23.74 -1.22 -24.58
C LYS A 53 24.60 -2.23 -23.82
N VAL A 54 24.32 -2.43 -22.53
CA VAL A 54 24.77 -3.62 -21.81
C VAL A 54 24.02 -4.81 -22.43
N PRO A 55 24.70 -5.88 -22.86
CA PRO A 55 23.98 -7.06 -23.35
C PRO A 55 23.13 -7.63 -22.22
N THR A 56 21.82 -7.42 -22.31
CA THR A 56 20.83 -8.09 -21.47
C THR A 56 20.98 -9.58 -21.71
N LYS A 57 21.44 -10.33 -20.70
CA LYS A 57 21.30 -11.78 -20.69
C LYS A 57 19.80 -12.06 -20.71
N VAL A 58 19.27 -12.39 -21.89
CA VAL A 58 17.88 -12.80 -22.06
C VAL A 58 17.69 -14.01 -21.13
N PRO A 59 16.76 -13.98 -20.16
CA PRO A 59 16.42 -15.18 -19.42
C PRO A 59 16.14 -16.27 -20.44
N ASN A 60 16.74 -17.45 -20.23
CA ASN A 60 16.37 -18.62 -21.02
C ASN A 60 14.86 -18.78 -20.85
N THR A 61 14.09 -18.52 -21.89
CA THR A 61 12.65 -18.81 -21.95
C THR A 61 12.55 -20.33 -21.94
N ALA A 62 12.74 -20.91 -20.75
CA ALA A 62 12.37 -22.29 -20.50
C ALA A 62 10.89 -22.35 -20.82
N LEU A 63 10.61 -22.94 -22.00
CA LEU A 63 9.35 -23.47 -22.49
C LEU A 63 8.20 -23.15 -21.54
N ILE A 64 7.57 -21.98 -21.71
CA ILE A 64 6.24 -21.80 -21.14
C ILE A 64 5.42 -22.87 -21.88
N PRO A 65 4.91 -23.91 -21.19
CA PRO A 65 4.06 -24.89 -21.85
C PRO A 65 2.94 -24.13 -22.54
N PRO A 66 2.43 -24.59 -23.71
CA PRO A 66 1.34 -23.90 -24.38
C PRO A 66 0.28 -23.60 -23.33
N LEU A 67 -0.05 -22.32 -23.14
CA LEU A 67 -1.11 -21.90 -22.24
C LEU A 67 -2.35 -22.64 -22.70
N THR A 68 -2.67 -23.75 -22.04
CA THR A 68 -3.88 -24.52 -22.31
C THR A 68 -5.01 -23.51 -22.16
N ALA A 69 -5.77 -23.32 -23.25
CA ALA A 69 -6.89 -22.41 -23.23
C ALA A 69 -7.76 -22.74 -22.01
N MET A 70 -7.99 -21.72 -21.19
CA MET A 70 -8.79 -21.79 -19.97
C MET A 70 -10.18 -22.30 -20.33
N ALA A 71 -10.63 -23.38 -19.69
CA ALA A 71 -11.92 -23.99 -20.00
C ALA A 71 -13.06 -23.18 -19.34
N SER A 72 -13.42 -22.05 -19.93
CA SER A 72 -14.44 -21.14 -19.36
C SER A 72 -15.83 -21.81 -19.19
N PRO A 73 -16.55 -21.53 -18.08
CA PRO A 73 -16.15 -20.70 -16.94
C PRO A 73 -15.29 -21.45 -15.91
N GLU A 74 -14.15 -20.87 -15.54
CA GLU A 74 -13.30 -21.37 -14.45
C GLU A 74 -13.32 -20.39 -13.29
N GLU A 75 -13.87 -20.82 -12.16
CA GLU A 75 -13.99 -19.98 -10.96
C GLU A 75 -12.68 -19.95 -10.16
N GLY A 76 -12.38 -18.78 -9.60
CA GLY A 76 -11.22 -18.54 -8.77
C GLY A 76 -11.57 -18.15 -7.33
N ILE A 77 -10.64 -18.40 -6.41
CA ILE A 77 -10.71 -17.99 -5.01
C ILE A 77 -9.49 -17.12 -4.65
N GLN A 78 -9.66 -16.22 -3.69
CA GLN A 78 -8.55 -15.47 -3.11
C GLN A 78 -8.11 -16.14 -1.81
N GLU A 79 -6.83 -16.49 -1.73
CA GLU A 79 -6.20 -17.07 -0.55
C GLU A 79 -5.11 -16.14 0.00
N PHE A 80 -4.87 -16.20 1.31
CA PHE A 80 -3.84 -15.41 1.99
C PHE A 80 -2.72 -16.34 2.49
N LEU A 81 -1.80 -16.69 1.60
CA LEU A 81 -0.81 -17.74 1.86
C LEU A 81 0.52 -17.22 2.43
N TRP A 82 0.75 -15.91 2.38
CA TRP A 82 2.00 -15.27 2.79
C TRP A 82 2.35 -15.56 4.25
N GLY A 83 3.52 -16.13 4.50
CA GLY A 83 3.99 -16.52 5.84
C GLY A 83 3.25 -17.73 6.45
N SER A 84 2.26 -18.30 5.77
CA SER A 84 1.52 -19.46 6.27
C SER A 84 2.39 -20.72 6.22
N SER A 85 2.37 -21.49 7.31
CA SER A 85 2.92 -22.85 7.32
C SER A 85 1.99 -23.88 6.67
N ASN A 86 0.75 -23.50 6.35
CA ASN A 86 -0.32 -24.41 5.91
C ASN A 86 -0.65 -24.29 4.42
N VAL A 87 0.24 -23.72 3.60
CA VAL A 87 0.00 -23.47 2.16
C VAL A 87 -0.52 -24.70 1.42
N ASN A 88 0.09 -25.87 1.62
CA ASN A 88 -0.33 -27.11 0.97
C ASN A 88 -1.76 -27.54 1.36
N ARG A 89 -2.15 -27.33 2.62
CA ARG A 89 -3.51 -27.63 3.09
C ARG A 89 -4.52 -26.70 2.42
N ASP A 90 -4.22 -25.41 2.40
CA ASP A 90 -5.13 -24.37 1.92
C ASP A 90 -5.34 -24.49 0.41
N LEU A 91 -4.25 -24.67 -0.36
CA LEU A 91 -4.32 -24.95 -1.79
C LEU A 91 -5.05 -26.26 -2.10
N LYS A 92 -4.87 -27.30 -1.26
CA LYS A 92 -5.63 -28.54 -1.40
C LYS A 92 -7.12 -28.32 -1.18
N LEU A 93 -7.52 -27.53 -0.18
CA LEU A 93 -8.92 -27.22 0.09
C LEU A 93 -9.56 -26.43 -1.06
N ALA A 94 -8.86 -25.42 -1.60
CA ALA A 94 -9.33 -24.69 -2.77
C ALA A 94 -9.55 -25.61 -3.98
N LYS A 95 -8.61 -26.54 -4.22
CA LYS A 95 -8.72 -27.54 -5.28
C LYS A 95 -9.88 -28.52 -5.06
N ASP A 96 -10.02 -29.04 -3.83
CA ASP A 96 -11.08 -29.98 -3.47
C ASP A 96 -12.47 -29.33 -3.55
N ALA A 97 -12.56 -28.01 -3.30
CA ALA A 97 -13.77 -27.20 -3.47
C ALA A 97 -14.11 -26.90 -4.94
N GLY A 98 -13.25 -27.29 -5.90
CA GLY A 98 -13.51 -27.16 -7.33
C GLY A 98 -12.98 -25.87 -7.97
N PHE A 99 -12.33 -24.99 -7.21
CA PHE A 99 -11.70 -23.80 -7.78
C PHE A 99 -10.51 -24.18 -8.66
N LYS A 100 -10.34 -23.45 -9.77
CA LYS A 100 -9.26 -23.67 -10.73
C LYS A 100 -8.17 -22.60 -10.62
N TRP A 101 -8.51 -21.44 -10.06
CA TRP A 101 -7.60 -20.30 -9.91
C TRP A 101 -7.48 -19.87 -8.46
N VAL A 102 -6.26 -19.56 -8.06
CA VAL A 102 -5.98 -18.90 -6.79
C VAL A 102 -5.37 -17.53 -7.07
N LYS A 103 -5.96 -16.50 -6.47
CA LYS A 103 -5.40 -15.15 -6.46
C LYS A 103 -4.58 -14.96 -5.18
N GLN A 104 -3.28 -14.73 -5.33
CA GLN A 104 -2.37 -14.38 -4.25
C GLN A 104 -1.86 -12.94 -4.42
N MET A 105 -1.82 -12.18 -3.32
CA MET A 105 -1.24 -10.84 -3.29
C MET A 105 0.26 -10.93 -2.96
N PHE A 106 1.08 -10.31 -3.80
CA PHE A 106 2.51 -10.12 -3.56
C PHE A 106 2.78 -8.65 -3.29
N GLN A 107 3.15 -8.31 -2.06
CA GLN A 107 3.41 -6.91 -1.72
C GLN A 107 4.85 -6.52 -2.07
N TRP A 108 5.00 -5.37 -2.73
CA TRP A 108 6.30 -4.89 -3.20
C TRP A 108 7.28 -4.60 -2.06
N ASN A 109 6.80 -4.05 -0.94
CA ASN A 109 7.59 -3.78 0.26
C ASN A 109 8.22 -5.04 0.89
N HIS A 110 7.61 -6.21 0.67
CA HIS A 110 8.18 -7.48 1.13
C HIS A 110 9.19 -8.07 0.14
N ILE A 111 9.02 -7.79 -1.16
CA ILE A 111 9.96 -8.25 -2.20
C ILE A 111 11.21 -7.36 -2.22
N GLU A 112 11.07 -6.04 -2.09
CA GLU A 112 12.17 -5.07 -2.12
C GLU A 112 12.49 -4.52 -0.71
N GLU A 113 12.48 -5.39 0.30
CA GLU A 113 12.63 -5.02 1.71
C GLU A 113 13.97 -4.33 2.02
N LYS A 114 15.07 -4.81 1.43
CA LYS A 114 16.43 -4.40 1.80
C LYS A 114 16.87 -3.08 1.17
N GLY A 115 16.05 -2.51 0.29
CA GLY A 115 16.33 -1.28 -0.44
C GLY A 115 16.26 -1.46 -1.95
N LYS A 116 16.23 -0.33 -2.66
CA LYS A 116 16.01 -0.29 -4.11
C LYS A 116 16.99 -1.19 -4.86
N GLY A 117 16.47 -2.10 -5.69
CA GLY A 117 17.20 -3.08 -6.47
C GLY A 117 17.64 -4.33 -5.70
N GLN A 118 17.30 -4.47 -4.41
CA GLN A 118 17.63 -5.65 -3.60
C GLN A 118 16.36 -6.48 -3.37
N PHE A 119 16.21 -7.54 -4.17
CA PHE A 119 15.00 -8.38 -4.15
C PHE A 119 15.16 -9.64 -3.31
N ALA A 120 14.16 -9.93 -2.48
CA ALA A 120 13.99 -11.15 -1.74
C ALA A 120 12.86 -11.99 -2.37
N TRP A 121 13.23 -13.05 -3.07
CA TRP A 121 12.29 -13.94 -3.77
C TRP A 121 11.94 -15.22 -3.00
N ASN A 122 12.51 -15.42 -1.81
CA ASN A 122 12.33 -16.63 -1.01
C ASN A 122 10.84 -16.99 -0.76
N GLU A 123 10.03 -16.02 -0.35
CA GLU A 123 8.61 -16.26 -0.06
C GLU A 123 7.77 -16.36 -1.35
N PRO A 124 7.92 -15.49 -2.36
CA PRO A 124 7.29 -15.70 -3.66
C PRO A 124 7.57 -17.06 -4.28
N ASP A 125 8.84 -17.48 -4.31
CA ASP A 125 9.25 -18.75 -4.89
C ASP A 125 8.67 -19.93 -4.10
N ARG A 126 8.59 -19.82 -2.76
CA ARG A 126 7.93 -20.82 -1.92
C ARG A 126 6.44 -20.98 -2.26
N LEU A 127 5.73 -19.87 -2.45
CA LEU A 127 4.29 -19.90 -2.76
C LEU A 127 4.02 -20.44 -4.16
N VAL A 128 4.81 -20.02 -5.16
CA VAL A 128 4.68 -20.51 -6.54
C VAL A 128 5.07 -22.00 -6.63
N GLY A 129 6.12 -22.43 -5.93
CA GLY A 129 6.54 -23.83 -5.93
C GLY A 129 5.57 -24.79 -5.25
N ALA A 130 4.64 -24.29 -4.44
CA ALA A 130 3.61 -25.08 -3.77
C ALA A 130 2.31 -25.20 -4.58
N ALA A 131 2.11 -24.35 -5.59
CA ALA A 131 0.91 -24.31 -6.44
C ALA A 131 1.04 -25.23 -7.66
#